data_AF-A0A7U9RRD9-F1
#
_entry.id   AF-A0A7U9RRD9-F1
#
_cell.length_a   1.000
_cell.length_b   1.000
_cell.length_c   1.000
_cell.angle_alpha   90.00
_cell.angle_beta   90.00
_cell.angle_gamma   90.00
#
_symmetry.space_group_name_H-M   'P 1'
#
loop_
_entity.id
_entity.type
_entity.pdbx_description
1 polymer ?
#
loop_
_entity_poly.entity_id
_entity_poly.type
_entity_poly.pdbx_seq_one_letter_code
_entity_poly.pdbx_strand_id
1 'polypeptide(L)' 'MKSFHKYSVLECEQIEKVQKIGELYGNSSELKNACKEAYQLYRSGKISADCYGKIYSDAFDKYLKMNV' A
#
# COMPACT_ATOMS: atom_id res chain seq x y z
N MET A 1 22.40 13.86 -0.69
CA MET A 1 20.93 14.03 -0.55
C MET A 1 20.46 13.18 0.61
N LYS A 2 20.12 13.79 1.76
CA LYS A 2 19.55 13.07 2.91
C LYS A 2 18.05 12.88 2.63
N SER A 3 17.67 11.79 1.97
CA SER A 3 16.27 11.37 1.97
C SER A 3 15.94 10.94 3.40
N PHE A 4 15.19 11.78 4.10
CA PHE A 4 14.47 11.36 5.29
C PHE A 4 13.54 10.22 4.83
N HIS A 5 13.94 8.98 5.08
CA HIS A 5 13.04 7.85 4.90
C HIS A 5 11.90 8.01 5.91
N LYS A 6 10.83 8.67 5.47
CA LYS A 6 9.57 8.85 6.21
C LYS A 6 8.96 7.52 6.64
N TYR A 7 9.38 6.44 5.97
CA TYR A 7 8.94 5.08 6.13
C TYR A 7 10.13 4.16 6.39
N SER A 8 9.95 3.21 7.29
CA SER A 8 10.85 2.09 7.50
C SER A 8 10.98 1.22 6.25
N VAL A 9 12.01 0.37 6.20
CA VAL A 9 12.23 -0.57 5.08
C VAL A 9 10.98 -1.43 4.83
N LEU A 10 10.38 -1.95 5.90
CA LEU A 10 9.16 -2.77 5.83
C LEU A 10 7.96 -1.98 5.27
N GLU A 11 7.83 -0.71 5.63
CA GLU A 11 6.79 0.17 5.09
C GLU A 11 6.98 0.45 3.60
N CYS A 12 8.22 0.71 3.16
CA CYS A 12 8.55 0.87 1.75
C CYS A 12 8.24 -0.41 0.95
N GLU A 13 8.61 -1.59 1.46
CA GLU A 13 8.32 -2.87 0.82
C GLU A 13 6.82 -3.10 0.67
N GLN A 14 6.02 -2.75 1.67
CA GLN A 14 4.56 -2.89 1.61
C GLN A 14 3.90 -1.92 0.63
N ILE A 15 4.39 -0.67 0.58
CA ILE A 15 3.95 0.30 -0.43
C ILE A 15 4.23 -0.24 -1.84
N GLU A 16 5.47 -0.67 -2.11
CA GLU A 16 5.84 -1.21 -3.43
C GLU A 16 5.05 -2.47 -3.79
N LYS A 17 4.81 -3.37 -2.82
CA LYS A 17 4.05 -4.60 -3.03
C LYS A 17 2.61 -4.28 -3.46
N VAL A 18 1.90 -3.43 -2.71
CA VAL A 18 0.52 -3.05 -3.04
C VAL A 18 0.48 -2.29 -4.36
N GLN A 19 1.45 -1.41 -4.60
CA GLN A 19 1.54 -0.63 -5.83
C GLN A 19 1.72 -1.53 -7.07
N LYS A 20 2.65 -2.50 -7.02
CA LYS A 20 2.89 -3.48 -8.09
C LYS A 20 1.68 -4.37 -8.33
N ILE A 21 1.03 -4.86 -7.27
CA ILE A 21 -0.17 -5.71 -7.39
C ILE A 21 -1.32 -4.91 -8.03
N GLY A 22 -1.52 -3.66 -7.63
CA GLY A 22 -2.52 -2.78 -8.23
C GLY A 22 -2.26 -2.48 -9.70
N GLU A 23 -1.00 -2.34 -10.12
CA GLU A 23 -0.61 -2.17 -11.52
C GLU A 23 -0.78 -3.43 -12.36
N LEU A 24 -0.39 -4.60 -11.83
CA LEU A 24 -0.40 -5.85 -12.58
C LEU A 24 -1.79 -6.48 -12.68
N TYR A 25 -2.58 -6.40 -11.61
CA TYR A 25 -3.82 -7.14 -11.49
C TYR A 25 -5.07 -6.25 -11.34
N GLY A 26 -4.91 -4.93 -11.20
CA GLY A 26 -6.01 -4.00 -11.00
C GLY A 26 -6.86 -4.36 -9.77
N ASN A 27 -8.19 -4.28 -9.90
CA ASN A 27 -9.14 -4.68 -8.86
C ASN A 27 -9.30 -6.20 -8.77
N SER A 28 -8.23 -6.90 -8.38
CA SER A 28 -8.23 -8.34 -8.18
C SER A 28 -8.35 -8.72 -6.70
N SER A 29 -8.63 -10.01 -6.46
CA SER A 29 -8.55 -10.60 -5.13
C SER A 29 -7.16 -10.45 -4.49
N GLU A 30 -6.11 -10.35 -5.31
CA GLU A 30 -4.73 -10.16 -4.84
C GLU A 30 -4.52 -8.78 -4.25
N LEU A 31 -5.08 -7.73 -4.87
CA LEU A 31 -5.03 -6.38 -4.31
C LEU A 31 -5.76 -6.31 -2.97
N LYS A 32 -6.94 -6.95 -2.87
CA LYS A 32 -7.69 -7.04 -1.60
C LYS A 32 -6.90 -7.76 -0.52
N ASN A 33 -6.22 -8.85 -0.86
CA ASN A 33 -5.36 -9.59 0.07
C ASN A 33 -4.15 -8.75 0.53
N ALA A 34 -3.51 -8.03 -0.39
CA ALA A 34 -2.39 -7.15 -0.07
C ALA A 34 -2.81 -5.98 0.85
N CYS A 35 -3.96 -5.34 0.58
CA CYS A 35 -4.52 -4.32 1.46
C CYS A 35 -4.89 -4.88 2.84
N LYS A 36 -5.40 -6.12 2.91
CA LYS A 36 -5.68 -6.80 4.18
C LYS A 36 -4.40 -7.11 4.96
N GLU A 37 -3.33 -7.51 4.29
CA GLU A 37 -2.01 -7.71 4.90
C GLU A 37 -1.46 -6.39 5.47
N ALA A 38 -1.51 -5.30 4.69
CA ALA A 38 -1.12 -3.98 5.15
C ALA A 38 -1.93 -3.53 6.39
N TYR A 39 -3.24 -3.80 6.42
CA TYR A 39 -4.08 -3.52 7.59
C TYR A 39 -3.67 -4.34 8.82
N GLN A 40 -3.32 -5.63 8.66
CA GLN A 40 -2.83 -6.46 9.78
C GLN A 40 -1.50 -5.95 10.32
N LEU A 41 -0.60 -5.51 9.44
CA LEU A 41 0.68 -4.92 9.84
C LEU A 41 0.47 -3.61 10.61
N TYR A 42 -0.47 -2.78 10.16
CA TYR A 42 -0.85 -1.55 10.85
C TYR A 42 -1.43 -1.87 12.24
N ARG A 43 -2.38 -2.80 12.30
CA ARG A 43 -3.00 -3.23 13.56
C ARG A 43 -1.99 -3.82 14.56
N SER A 44 -0.94 -4.46 14.04
CA SER A 44 0.15 -5.01 14.85
C SER A 44 1.21 -3.96 15.24
N GLY A 45 1.05 -2.70 14.84
CA GLY A 45 2.02 -1.63 15.09
C GLY A 45 3.33 -1.74 14.30
N LYS A 46 3.37 -2.59 13.26
CA LYS A 46 4.56 -2.80 12.41
C LYS A 46 4.72 -1.74 11.33
N ILE A 47 3.62 -1.07 10.95
CA ILE A 47 3.63 0.08 10.05
C ILE A 47 2.86 1.24 10.69
N SER A 48 3.22 2.45 10.31
CA SER A 48 2.60 3.67 10.80
C SER A 48 1.24 3.90 10.15
N ALA A 49 0.35 4.63 10.84
CA ALA A 49 -0.93 5.05 10.28
C ALA A 49 -0.78 5.86 8.98
N ASP A 50 0.27 6.69 8.89
CA ASP A 50 0.60 7.47 7.68
C ASP A 50 0.95 6.56 6.49
N CYS A 51 1.73 5.50 6.72
CA CYS A 51 2.05 4.52 5.68
C CYS A 51 0.80 3.77 5.21
N TYR A 52 -0.01 3.28 6.16
CA TYR A 52 -1.27 2.61 5.82
C TYR A 52 -2.22 3.52 5.03
N GLY A 53 -2.36 4.79 5.45
CA GLY A 53 -3.15 5.78 4.75
C GLY A 53 -2.67 6.02 3.32
N LYS A 54 -1.34 6.12 3.11
CA LYS A 54 -0.75 6.23 1.78
C LYS A 54 -1.07 5.02 0.91
N ILE A 55 -0.85 3.81 1.42
CA ILE A 55 -1.14 2.56 0.70
C ILE A 55 -2.60 2.52 0.26
N TYR A 56 -3.53 2.84 1.17
CA TYR A 56 -4.95 2.80 0.87
C TYR A 56 -5.35 3.87 -0.16
N SER A 57 -4.83 5.10 -0.01
CA SER A 57 -5.12 6.19 -0.93
C SER A 57 -4.59 5.92 -2.34
N ASP A 58 -3.39 5.35 -2.47
CA ASP A 58 -2.78 5.00 -3.76
C ASP A 58 -3.55 3.86 -4.46
N ALA A 59 -3.91 2.82 -3.69
CA ALA A 59 -4.74 1.73 -4.18
C ALA A 59 -6.13 2.21 -4.63
N PHE A 60 -6.72 3.17 -3.90
CA PHE A 60 -8.02 3.75 -4.23
C PHE A 60 -7.97 4.69 -5.45
N ASP A 61 -6.94 5.52 -5.59
CA ASP A 61 -6.76 6.39 -6.77
C ASP A 61 -6.61 5.55 -8.06
N LYS A 62 -5.85 4.45 -7.97
CA LYS A 62 -5.74 3.47 -9.07
C LYS A 62 -7.07 2.79 -9.37
N TYR A 63 -7.82 2.40 -8.35
CA TYR A 63 -9.16 1.83 -8.54
C TYR A 63 -10.10 2.78 -9.29
N LEU A 64 -10.06 4.07 -8.97
CA LEU A 64 -10.85 5.09 -9.66
C LEU A 64 -10.39 5.31 -11.10
N LYS A 65 -9.07 5.38 -11.35
CA LYS A 65 -8.52 5.57 -12.71
C LYS A 65 -8.84 4.43 -13.67
N MET A 66 -8.99 3.19 -13.19
CA MET A 66 -9.34 2.05 -14.06
C MET A 66 -10.84 1.97 -14.39
N ASN A 67 -11.68 2.73 -13.68
CA ASN A 67 -13.15 2.72 -13.83
C ASN A 67 -13.70 3.98 -14.54
N VAL A 68 -12.83 4.86 -15.05
CA VAL A 68 -13.18 6.01 -15.92
C VAL A 68 -12.73 5.70 -17.33
#